data_AF-A0A0G4MSB2-F1
#
_entry.id   AF-A0A0G4MSB2-F1
#
_cell.length_a   1.000
_cell.length_b   1.000
_cell.length_c   1.000
_cell.angle_alpha   90.00
_cell.angle_beta   90.00
_cell.angle_gamma   90.00
#
_symmetry.space_group_name_H-M   'P 1'
#
loop_
_entity.id
_entity.type
_entity.pdbx_description
1 polymer ?
#
loop_
_entity_poly.entity_id
_entity_poly.type
_entity_poly.pdbx_seq_one_letter_code
_entity_poly.pdbx_strand_id
1 'polypeptide(L)'
;YYYDVENVTESRLSFRQEVESEDSAMDFSYEQGEFEGLERIFGVESFDSSAAVQELGSVSTRQGRMLVFPNTLQHAVGSFGLVDRTKPGHRRFIVLWLVD
;
A
#
# COMPACT_ATOMS: atom_id res chain seq x y z
N TYR A 1 -9.28 4.29 -12.04
CA TYR A 1 -8.71 4.80 -13.31
C TYR A 1 -8.60 6.31 -13.23
N TYR A 2 -7.40 6.87 -13.43
CA TYR A 2 -7.14 8.32 -13.42
C TYR A 2 -7.35 8.87 -14.83
N TYR A 3 -8.49 9.49 -15.10
CA TYR A 3 -8.86 9.87 -16.46
C TYR A 3 -8.49 11.30 -16.84
N ASP A 4 -8.31 12.19 -15.85
CA ASP A 4 -8.03 13.60 -16.09
C ASP A 4 -7.21 14.17 -14.91
N VAL A 5 -5.94 14.50 -15.17
CA VAL A 5 -4.99 15.00 -14.18
C VAL A 5 -4.24 16.18 -14.78
N GLU A 6 -4.41 17.36 -14.19
CA GLU A 6 -3.84 18.60 -14.71
C GLU A 6 -3.24 19.44 -13.58
N ASN A 7 -2.06 20.02 -13.84
CA ASN A 7 -1.37 20.93 -12.93
C ASN A 7 -1.15 20.39 -11.51
N VAL A 8 -0.92 19.08 -11.37
CA VAL A 8 -0.67 18.42 -10.08
C VAL A 8 0.68 17.68 -10.11
N THR A 9 1.45 17.77 -9.04
CA THR A 9 2.70 17.03 -8.87
C THR A 9 2.45 15.52 -8.87
N GLU A 10 3.48 14.70 -9.09
CA GLU A 10 3.31 13.25 -8.99
C GLU A 10 2.74 12.86 -7.62
N SER A 11 1.65 12.08 -7.62
CA SER A 11 1.09 11.43 -6.44
C SER A 11 1.23 9.92 -6.56
N ARG A 12 1.37 9.25 -5.42
CA ARG A 12 1.55 7.80 -5.35
C ARG A 12 0.46 7.19 -4.48
N LEU A 13 0.09 5.95 -4.77
CA LEU A 13 -0.75 5.13 -3.91
C LEU A 13 0.16 4.11 -3.24
N SER A 14 0.28 4.19 -1.91
CA SER A 14 1.07 3.26 -1.11
C SER A 14 0.20 2.11 -0.63
N PHE A 15 0.80 0.94 -0.48
CA PHE A 15 0.15 -0.28 -0.03
C PHE A 15 0.93 -0.92 1.11
N ARG A 16 0.20 -1.47 2.06
CA ARG A 16 0.73 -2.32 3.13
C ARG A 16 -0.28 -3.40 3.46
N GLN A 17 0.18 -4.46 4.10
CA GLN A 17 -0.67 -5.52 4.61
C GLN A 17 -0.20 -5.96 5.99
N GLU A 18 -1.14 -6.50 6.75
CA GLU A 18 -0.81 -7.25 7.95
C GLU A 18 -0.34 -8.64 7.53
N VAL A 19 0.75 -9.09 8.13
CA VAL A 19 1.21 -10.47 8.04
C VAL A 19 0.64 -11.17 9.26
N GLU A 20 -0.11 -12.24 9.03
CA GLU A 20 -0.63 -13.05 10.13
C GLU A 20 0.53 -13.52 11.01
N SER A 21 0.41 -13.23 12.30
CA SER A 21 1.34 -13.72 13.29
C SER A 21 1.13 -15.21 13.55
N GLU A 22 2.08 -15.78 14.29
CA GLU A 22 2.21 -17.18 14.70
C GLU A 22 0.90 -17.89 15.10
N ASP A 23 -0.10 -17.16 15.59
CA ASP A 23 -1.35 -17.71 16.14
C ASP A 23 -2.43 -18.11 15.09
N SER A 24 -2.38 -17.70 13.82
CA SER A 24 -3.51 -17.97 12.89
C SER A 24 -3.23 -18.71 11.58
N ALA A 25 -2.00 -18.79 11.05
CA ALA A 25 -1.83 -19.42 9.72
C ALA A 25 -0.43 -19.92 9.34
N MET A 26 0.58 -19.68 10.17
CA MET A 26 1.97 -19.91 9.79
C MET A 26 2.43 -21.25 10.37
N ASP A 27 2.26 -22.33 9.61
CA ASP A 27 2.77 -23.70 9.91
C ASP A 27 4.31 -23.78 9.75
N PHE A 28 5.00 -22.68 10.10
CA PHE A 28 6.44 -22.59 10.09
C PHE A 28 6.94 -23.16 11.43
N SER A 29 7.64 -24.29 11.39
CA SER A 29 8.33 -24.82 12.57
C SER A 29 9.65 -24.05 12.77
N TYR A 30 9.69 -23.15 13.75
CA TYR A 30 10.92 -22.50 14.22
C TYR A 30 10.95 -22.49 15.76
N GLU A 31 12.12 -22.24 16.35
CA GLU A 31 12.26 -22.19 17.80
C GLU A 31 11.53 -20.97 18.37
N GLN A 32 10.88 -21.14 19.52
CA GLN A 32 10.12 -20.05 20.17
C GLN A 32 11.03 -18.84 20.40
N GLY A 33 10.67 -17.69 19.82
CA GLY A 33 11.46 -16.45 19.90
C GLY A 33 12.47 -16.24 18.76
N GLU A 34 12.58 -17.18 17.80
CA GLU A 34 13.44 -17.02 16.61
C GLU A 34 12.66 -16.54 15.37
N PHE A 35 12.31 -15.26 15.35
CA PHE A 35 11.55 -14.66 14.24
C PHE A 35 12.42 -14.06 13.12
N GLU A 36 13.73 -13.92 13.30
CA GLU A 36 14.63 -13.17 12.40
C GLU A 36 14.53 -13.64 10.93
N GLY A 37 14.44 -14.95 10.71
CA GLY A 37 14.28 -15.50 9.37
C GLY A 37 12.96 -15.09 8.71
N LEU A 38 11.87 -15.11 9.46
CA LEU A 38 10.55 -14.70 8.98
C LEU A 38 10.47 -13.19 8.81
N GLU A 39 11.02 -12.42 9.75
CA GLU A 39 11.11 -10.95 9.66
C GLU A 39 11.79 -10.53 8.37
N ARG A 40 12.84 -11.24 7.97
CA ARG A 40 13.54 -11.01 6.70
C ARG A 40 12.73 -11.45 5.47
N ILE A 41 12.05 -12.59 5.53
CA ILE A 41 11.24 -13.11 4.40
C ILE A 41 10.05 -12.20 4.14
N PHE A 42 9.35 -11.81 5.21
CA PHE A 42 8.15 -10.99 5.15
C PHE A 42 8.47 -9.49 5.18
N GLY A 43 9.71 -9.09 5.44
CA GLY A 43 10.11 -7.68 5.47
C GLY A 43 9.41 -6.89 6.57
N VAL A 44 9.20 -7.50 7.73
CA VAL A 44 8.58 -6.88 8.91
C VAL A 44 9.63 -6.64 9.98
N GLU A 45 9.49 -5.55 10.75
CA GLU A 45 10.47 -5.20 11.79
C GLU A 45 10.42 -6.11 13.01
N SER A 46 9.23 -6.59 13.38
CA SER A 46 9.07 -7.50 14.51
C SER A 46 7.72 -8.23 14.47
N PHE A 47 7.76 -9.55 14.59
CA PHE A 47 6.57 -10.38 14.80
C PHE A 47 6.07 -10.39 16.25
N ASP A 48 6.92 -9.99 17.20
CA ASP A 48 6.59 -9.86 18.63
C ASP A 48 5.89 -8.52 18.96
N SER A 49 5.97 -7.55 18.03
CA SER A 49 5.26 -6.28 18.15
C SER A 49 3.78 -6.42 17.75
N SER A 50 2.91 -5.57 18.32
CA SER A 50 1.45 -5.65 18.21
C SER A 50 0.85 -5.58 16.80
N ALA A 51 1.65 -5.44 15.74
CA ALA A 51 1.22 -5.60 14.36
C ALA A 51 2.42 -5.90 13.45
N ALA A 52 2.52 -7.12 12.92
CA ALA A 52 3.49 -7.44 11.87
C ALA A 52 3.01 -6.82 10.54
N VAL A 53 3.44 -5.59 10.27
CA VAL A 53 3.03 -4.85 9.06
C VAL A 53 4.11 -4.94 7.99
N GLN A 54 3.75 -5.50 6.84
CA GLN A 54 4.59 -5.51 5.65
C GLN A 54 4.28 -4.32 4.75
N GLU A 55 5.28 -3.47 4.52
CA GLU A 55 5.22 -2.38 3.54
C GLU A 55 5.43 -2.94 2.13
N LEU A 56 4.41 -2.86 1.27
CA LEU A 56 4.46 -3.38 -0.11
C LEU A 56 4.98 -2.34 -1.11
N GLY A 57 5.16 -1.09 -0.66
CA GLY A 57 5.65 0.01 -1.48
C GLY A 57 4.52 0.82 -2.11
N SER A 58 4.83 1.52 -3.21
CA SER A 58 3.89 2.49 -3.80
C SER A 58 3.99 2.60 -5.32
N VAL A 59 2.87 2.95 -5.94
CA VAL A 59 2.73 3.09 -7.40
C VAL A 59 2.31 4.51 -7.77
N SER A 60 2.95 5.09 -8.80
CA SER A 60 2.58 6.41 -9.34
C SER A 60 1.16 6.40 -9.92
N THR A 61 0.39 7.45 -9.69
CA THR A 61 -1.03 7.56 -10.09
C THR A 61 -1.24 8.52 -11.27
N ARG A 62 -0.55 8.21 -12.38
CA ARG A 62 -0.54 9.03 -13.60
C ARG A 62 -1.86 8.93 -14.37
N GLN A 63 -2.19 9.97 -15.14
CA GLN A 63 -3.33 9.92 -16.06
C GLN A 63 -3.23 8.72 -17.01
N GLY A 64 -4.37 8.12 -17.36
CA GLY A 64 -4.46 6.91 -18.15
C GLY A 64 -4.18 5.62 -17.36
N ARG A 65 -3.85 5.71 -16.06
CA ARG A 65 -3.55 4.51 -15.25
C ARG A 65 -4.80 3.95 -14.58
N MET A 66 -5.02 2.65 -14.78
CA MET A 66 -5.90 1.82 -13.96
C MET A 66 -5.05 1.02 -12.98
N LEU A 67 -5.49 0.96 -11.73
CA LEU A 67 -4.91 0.10 -10.69
C LEU A 67 -5.99 -0.88 -10.26
N VAL A 68 -5.62 -2.14 -10.12
CA VAL A 68 -6.49 -3.23 -9.65
C VAL A 68 -5.71 -3.96 -8.57
N PHE A 69 -6.30 -4.07 -7.38
CA PHE A 69 -5.69 -4.67 -6.21
C PHE A 69 -6.80 -5.25 -5.30
N PRO A 70 -6.51 -6.26 -4.47
CA PRO A 70 -7.51 -6.85 -3.60
C PRO A 70 -7.87 -5.90 -2.45
N ASN A 71 -9.13 -5.96 -2.00
CA ASN A 71 -9.65 -5.11 -0.92
C ASN A 71 -8.98 -5.39 0.44
N THR A 72 -8.23 -6.49 0.56
CA THR A 72 -7.45 -6.85 1.75
C THR A 72 -6.22 -5.96 1.96
N LEU A 73 -5.75 -5.26 0.91
CA LEU A 73 -4.62 -4.35 1.06
C LEU A 73 -5.06 -3.01 1.67
N GLN A 74 -4.37 -2.62 2.74
CA GLN A 74 -4.45 -1.24 3.22
C GLN A 74 -3.75 -0.33 2.21
N HIS A 75 -4.36 0.81 1.89
CA HIS A 75 -3.78 1.75 0.94
C HIS A 75 -3.90 3.20 1.42
N ALA A 76 -2.91 4.01 1.06
CA ALA A 76 -2.85 5.43 1.40
C ALA A 76 -2.49 6.27 0.19
N VAL A 77 -3.27 7.33 -0.06
CA VAL A 77 -2.96 8.30 -1.11
C VAL A 77 -1.88 9.25 -0.58
N GLY A 78 -0.72 9.24 -1.23
CA GLY A 78 0.38 10.14 -0.91
C GLY A 78 0.04 11.59 -1.21
N SER A 79 0.71 12.50 -0.49
CA SER A 79 0.56 13.94 -0.67
C SER A 79 0.87 14.38 -2.11
N PHE A 80 0.21 15.45 -2.53
CA PHE A 80 0.44 16.10 -3.82
C PHE A 80 0.10 17.58 -3.72
N GLY A 81 0.60 18.36 -4.67
CA GLY A 81 0.34 19.79 -4.75
C GLY A 81 0.22 20.27 -6.19
N LEU A 82 0.08 21.57 -6.37
CA LEU A 82 0.08 22.19 -7.68
C LEU A 82 1.51 22.25 -8.24
N VAL A 83 1.68 21.99 -9.53
CA VAL A 83 2.96 22.23 -10.23
C VAL A 83 3.18 23.73 -10.37
N ASP A 84 2.19 24.43 -10.90
CA ASP A 84 2.09 25.88 -10.95
C ASP A 84 1.05 26.35 -9.91
N ARG A 85 1.54 26.95 -8.83
CA ARG A 85 0.69 27.40 -7.71
C ARG A 85 -0.18 28.61 -8.05
N THR A 86 0.03 29.24 -9.20
CA THR A 86 -0.78 30.40 -9.65
C THR A 86 -2.02 29.98 -10.43
N LYS A 87 -2.13 28.70 -10.81
CA LYS A 87 -3.23 28.14 -11.60
C LYS A 87 -3.99 27.08 -10.80
N PRO A 88 -5.29 26.86 -11.08
CA PRO A 88 -6.00 25.72 -10.54
C PRO A 88 -5.38 24.40 -11.05
N GLY A 89 -5.66 23.31 -10.35
CA GLY A 89 -5.25 21.96 -10.76
C GLY A 89 -6.18 20.91 -10.17
N HIS A 90 -6.23 19.75 -10.78
CA HIS A 90 -7.13 18.67 -10.37
C HIS A 90 -6.55 17.29 -10.66
N ARG A 91 -7.13 16.31 -9.98
CA ARG A 91 -6.92 14.89 -10.23
C ARG A 91 -8.26 14.18 -10.11
N ARG A 92 -8.80 13.74 -11.24
CA ARG A 92 -10.10 13.05 -11.32
C ARG A 92 -9.89 11.58 -11.61
N PHE A 93 -10.63 10.75 -10.88
CA PHE A 93 -10.52 9.30 -10.98
C PHE A 93 -11.83 8.62 -10.63
N ILE A 94 -11.95 7.37 -11.08
CA ILE A 94 -13.03 6.46 -10.75
C ILE A 94 -12.47 5.34 -9.88
N VAL A 95 -13.17 5.03 -8.79
CA VAL A 95 -12.93 3.88 -7.92
C VAL A 95 -14.11 2.93 -8.06
N LEU A 96 -13.83 1.64 -8.21
CA LEU A 96 -14.81 0.57 -8.28
C LEU A 96 -14.46 -0.44 -7.19
N TRP A 97 -15.47 -0.91 -6.46
CA TRP A 97 -15.34 -1.98 -5.48
C TRP A 97 -16.05 -3.20 -6.05
N LEU A 98 -15.30 -4.28 -6.22
CA LEU A 98 -15.87 -5.59 -6.52
C LEU A 98 -16.08 -6.30 -5.17
N VAL A 99 -17.28 -6.84 -4.98
CA VAL A 99 -17.71 -7.55 -3.77
C VAL A 99 -18.38 -8.84 -4.24
N ASP A 100 -18.08 -9.95 -3.56
CA ASP A 100 -18.71 -11.26 -3.75
C ASP A 100 -19.76 -11.57 -2.67
#